data_AF-A0A672U0L1-F1
#
_entry.id   AF-A0A672U0L1-F1
#
_cell.length_a   1.000
_cell.length_b   1.000
_cell.length_c   1.000
_cell.angle_alpha   90.00
_cell.angle_beta   90.00
_cell.angle_gamma   90.00
#
_symmetry.space_group_name_H-M   'P 1'
#
loop_
_entity.id
_entity.type
_entity.pdbx_description
1 polymer ?
#
loop_
_entity_poly.entity_id
_entity_poly.type
_entity_poly.pdbx_seq_one_letter_code
_entity_poly.pdbx_strand_id
1 'polypeptide(L)'
;MAAYEKRRVAAGSGRAEQAGGALGSEAEFLLRAGVTAMVREALLKVLEARPEEPVSFLADYFERLVLGSPGAAGDAAAEPPGPPQRLARALWYVGLAHHSHRTAFDSNTGAAYEVLGGGGRRRAAGVDGRLYSELLRRICQRGEAPAEAAAALLRRVRCRDHEAVPFDVFRYGVLTCFVLLEFAAKADALFAVLDGGSGAADASVCQAVLRALEEALGSGHFTQPRRYLEAGSRLGPDGLALAMDRALQERKLSSSMSREEFLKKATALFVAKVKPVE
;
A
#
# COMPACT_ATOMS: atom_id res chain seq x y z
N MET A 1 -22.38 -91.77 9.72
CA MET A 1 -21.65 -91.64 10.99
C MET A 1 -20.16 -91.74 10.71
N ALA A 2 -19.51 -90.60 10.42
CA ALA A 2 -18.06 -90.49 10.30
C ALA A 2 -17.67 -89.07 10.72
N ALA A 3 -16.58 -88.91 11.46
CA ALA A 3 -16.37 -87.73 12.28
C ALA A 3 -15.25 -86.80 11.77
N TYR A 4 -15.52 -85.50 11.94
CA TYR A 4 -14.60 -84.41 12.23
C TYR A 4 -13.56 -83.93 11.20
N GLU A 5 -13.59 -82.60 11.03
CA GLU A 5 -12.63 -81.75 10.33
C GLU A 5 -11.23 -81.77 11.04
N LYS A 6 -10.13 -81.13 10.59
CA LYS A 6 -10.01 -79.81 9.94
C LYS A 6 -8.60 -79.51 9.41
N ARG A 7 -8.52 -78.43 8.61
CA ARG A 7 -7.35 -77.61 8.21
C ARG A 7 -6.43 -78.12 7.08
N ARG A 8 -6.60 -77.50 5.91
CA ARG A 8 -5.47 -76.98 5.11
C ARG A 8 -5.79 -75.58 4.54
N VAL A 9 -4.83 -74.68 4.76
CA VAL A 9 -4.48 -73.41 4.08
C VAL A 9 -5.47 -72.75 3.11
N ALA A 10 -5.72 -71.45 3.33
CA ALA A 10 -5.90 -70.47 2.27
C ALA A 10 -5.08 -69.20 2.59
N ALA A 11 -4.35 -68.66 1.63
CA ALA A 11 -3.64 -67.39 1.75
C ALA A 11 -4.61 -66.21 1.62
N GLY A 12 -4.28 -65.06 2.21
CA GLY A 12 -5.14 -63.88 2.21
C GLY A 12 -4.90 -62.90 1.05
N SER A 13 -5.76 -61.89 0.95
CA SER A 13 -5.46 -60.58 0.36
C SER A 13 -6.53 -59.55 0.79
N GLY A 14 -6.27 -58.25 0.57
CA GLY A 14 -7.35 -57.26 0.48
C GLY A 14 -7.80 -56.55 1.76
N ARG A 15 -6.89 -55.90 2.51
CA ARG A 15 -7.30 -54.85 3.47
C ARG A 15 -6.29 -53.70 3.69
N ALA A 16 -5.36 -53.50 2.77
CA ALA A 16 -4.28 -52.51 2.89
C ALA A 16 -4.28 -51.38 1.83
N GLU A 17 -5.20 -51.37 0.87
CA GLU A 17 -5.19 -50.41 -0.26
C GLU A 17 -6.14 -49.21 -0.12
N GLN A 18 -7.04 -49.20 0.86
CA GLN A 18 -8.02 -48.11 1.00
C GLN A 18 -7.46 -46.79 1.58
N ALA A 19 -6.29 -46.81 2.23
CA ALA A 19 -5.66 -45.60 2.75
C ALA A 19 -4.97 -44.75 1.65
N GLY A 20 -4.43 -45.40 0.61
CA GLY A 20 -3.73 -44.70 -0.49
C GLY A 20 -4.68 -43.96 -1.44
N GLY A 21 -5.87 -44.52 -1.69
CA GLY A 21 -6.87 -43.91 -2.58
C GLY A 21 -7.50 -42.63 -2.01
N ALA A 22 -7.69 -42.55 -0.69
CA ALA A 22 -8.28 -41.39 -0.03
C ALA A 22 -7.38 -40.14 -0.14
N LEU A 23 -6.08 -40.28 0.18
CA LEU A 23 -5.10 -39.18 0.05
C LEU A 23 -4.92 -38.72 -1.41
N GLY A 24 -5.02 -39.64 -2.37
CA GLY A 24 -5.06 -39.30 -3.80
C GLY A 24 -6.27 -38.43 -4.15
N SER A 25 -7.46 -38.79 -3.65
CA SER A 25 -8.69 -38.02 -3.88
C SER A 25 -8.69 -36.64 -3.20
N GLU A 26 -8.12 -36.52 -2.01
CA GLU A 26 -7.96 -35.24 -1.30
C GLU A 26 -6.93 -34.33 -1.98
N ALA A 27 -5.78 -34.88 -2.39
CA ALA A 27 -4.77 -34.11 -3.13
C ALA A 27 -5.30 -33.63 -4.50
N GLU A 28 -6.02 -34.49 -5.24
CA GLU A 28 -6.70 -34.10 -6.47
C GLU A 28 -7.78 -33.04 -6.23
N PHE A 29 -8.55 -33.15 -5.14
CA PHE A 29 -9.56 -32.15 -4.78
C PHE A 29 -8.92 -30.78 -4.50
N LEU A 30 -7.84 -30.73 -3.71
CA LEU A 30 -7.10 -29.50 -3.42
C LEU A 30 -6.45 -28.88 -4.66
N LEU A 31 -5.95 -29.72 -5.59
CA LEU A 31 -5.46 -29.29 -6.90
C LEU A 31 -6.58 -28.68 -7.76
N ARG A 32 -7.74 -29.35 -7.87
CA ARG A 32 -8.91 -28.85 -8.61
C ARG A 32 -9.50 -27.58 -7.99
N ALA A 33 -9.44 -27.45 -6.67
CA ALA A 33 -9.84 -26.25 -5.92
C ALA A 33 -8.82 -25.09 -6.03
N GLY A 34 -7.69 -25.28 -6.73
CA GLY A 34 -6.69 -24.22 -6.96
C GLY A 34 -5.87 -23.83 -5.74
N VAL A 35 -5.88 -24.63 -4.67
CA VAL A 35 -5.23 -24.31 -3.38
C VAL A 35 -3.72 -24.08 -3.57
N THR A 36 -3.05 -24.82 -4.46
CA THR A 36 -1.63 -24.61 -4.78
C THR A 36 -1.34 -23.21 -5.34
N ALA A 37 -2.25 -22.64 -6.14
CA ALA A 37 -2.10 -21.28 -6.65
C ALA A 37 -2.34 -20.24 -5.55
N MET A 38 -3.38 -20.45 -4.72
CA MET A 38 -3.70 -19.59 -3.58
C MET A 38 -2.56 -19.53 -2.54
N VAL A 39 -2.01 -20.69 -2.16
CA VAL A 39 -0.88 -20.76 -1.23
C VAL A 39 0.38 -20.15 -1.84
N ARG A 40 0.64 -20.37 -3.15
CA ARG A 40 1.75 -19.70 -3.84
C ARG A 40 1.60 -18.18 -3.81
N GLU A 41 0.42 -17.65 -4.06
CA GLU A 41 0.14 -16.21 -4.01
C GLU A 41 0.36 -15.67 -2.59
N ALA A 42 -0.20 -16.32 -1.57
CA ALA A 42 -0.02 -15.92 -0.18
C ALA A 42 1.46 -15.93 0.26
N LEU A 43 2.23 -16.95 -0.14
CA LEU A 43 3.69 -17.01 0.10
C LEU A 43 4.45 -15.91 -0.65
N LEU A 44 4.07 -15.59 -1.89
CA LEU A 44 4.63 -14.44 -2.61
C LEU A 44 4.33 -13.13 -1.87
N LYS A 45 3.13 -12.95 -1.32
CA LYS A 45 2.76 -11.77 -0.53
C LYS A 45 3.57 -11.66 0.76
N VAL A 46 3.89 -12.77 1.43
CA VAL A 46 4.84 -12.78 2.57
C VAL A 46 6.24 -12.33 2.13
N LEU A 47 6.76 -12.82 1.00
CA LEU A 47 8.09 -12.43 0.49
C LEU A 47 8.15 -10.96 0.02
N GLU A 48 7.05 -10.45 -0.52
CA GLU A 48 6.87 -9.07 -0.99
C GLU A 48 6.71 -8.06 0.18
N ALA A 49 5.89 -8.40 1.17
CA ALA A 49 5.58 -7.55 2.32
C ALA A 49 6.65 -7.61 3.42
N ARG A 50 7.30 -8.77 3.60
CA ARG A 50 8.24 -9.07 4.69
C ARG A 50 7.70 -8.71 6.08
N PRO A 51 6.51 -9.21 6.46
CA PRO A 51 5.93 -8.92 7.77
C PRO A 51 6.81 -9.46 8.90
N GLU A 52 6.82 -8.77 10.03
CA GLU A 52 7.49 -9.22 11.26
C GLU A 52 6.88 -10.53 11.80
N GLU A 53 5.58 -10.72 11.59
CA GLU A 53 4.83 -11.94 11.96
C GLU A 53 4.22 -12.65 10.73
N PRO A 54 4.98 -13.49 10.00
CA PRO A 54 4.50 -14.13 8.77
C PRO A 54 3.29 -15.04 8.93
N VAL A 55 3.13 -15.69 10.09
CA VAL A 55 2.00 -16.61 10.33
C VAL A 55 0.70 -15.84 10.57
N SER A 56 0.75 -14.79 11.41
CA SER A 56 -0.37 -13.87 11.64
C SER A 56 -0.80 -13.20 10.32
N PHE A 57 0.17 -12.72 9.54
CA PHE A 57 -0.08 -12.16 8.21
C PHE A 57 -0.80 -13.14 7.26
N LEU A 58 -0.39 -14.42 7.25
CA LEU A 58 -1.03 -15.43 6.41
C LEU A 58 -2.48 -15.72 6.86
N ALA A 59 -2.74 -15.78 8.17
CA ALA A 59 -4.08 -15.95 8.71
C ALA A 59 -5.00 -14.79 8.27
N ASP A 60 -4.57 -13.54 8.49
CA ASP A 60 -5.23 -12.32 8.02
C ASP A 60 -5.45 -12.31 6.50
N TYR A 61 -4.46 -12.79 5.73
CA TYR A 61 -4.53 -12.84 4.27
C TYR A 61 -5.62 -13.80 3.80
N PHE A 62 -5.65 -15.02 4.34
CA PHE A 62 -6.67 -16.00 3.98
C PHE A 62 -8.06 -15.59 4.46
N GLU A 63 -8.21 -15.03 5.66
CA GLU A 63 -9.49 -14.50 6.15
C GLU A 63 -10.05 -13.43 5.19
N ARG A 64 -9.23 -12.43 4.82
CA ARG A 64 -9.63 -11.36 3.89
C ARG A 64 -9.87 -11.86 2.47
N LEU A 65 -9.21 -12.95 2.05
CA LEU A 65 -9.46 -13.60 0.76
C LEU A 65 -10.81 -14.32 0.76
N VAL A 66 -11.14 -15.05 1.82
CA VAL A 66 -12.44 -15.76 1.98
C VAL A 66 -13.58 -14.75 2.09
N LEU A 67 -13.46 -13.74 2.96
CA LEU A 67 -14.42 -12.64 3.10
C LEU A 67 -14.54 -11.77 1.84
N GLY A 68 -13.58 -11.86 0.92
CA GLY A 68 -13.56 -11.16 -0.36
C GLY A 68 -13.99 -12.01 -1.57
N SER A 69 -14.28 -13.30 -1.38
CA SER A 69 -14.62 -14.23 -2.46
C SER A 69 -16.13 -14.33 -2.67
N PRO A 70 -16.65 -14.23 -3.91
CA PRO A 70 -18.10 -14.34 -4.15
C PRO A 70 -18.70 -15.71 -3.76
N GLY A 71 -17.90 -16.77 -3.68
CA GLY A 71 -18.37 -18.16 -3.55
C GLY A 71 -18.37 -18.78 -2.14
N ALA A 72 -18.26 -17.98 -1.06
CA ALA A 72 -18.21 -18.53 0.31
C ALA A 72 -19.57 -19.10 0.81
N ALA A 73 -20.67 -18.72 0.16
CA ALA A 73 -21.95 -19.44 0.24
C ALA A 73 -22.22 -20.04 -1.14
N GLY A 74 -22.51 -21.34 -1.20
CA GLY A 74 -22.66 -22.05 -2.46
C GLY A 74 -23.97 -21.72 -3.17
N ASP A 75 -23.93 -20.81 -4.12
CA ASP A 75 -24.94 -20.68 -5.17
C ASP A 75 -24.34 -20.13 -6.48
N ALA A 76 -24.89 -20.56 -7.61
CA ALA A 76 -24.49 -20.06 -8.91
C ALA A 76 -24.99 -18.62 -9.12
N ALA A 77 -24.16 -17.79 -9.77
CA ALA A 77 -24.39 -16.34 -9.96
C ALA A 77 -24.29 -15.49 -8.67
N ALA A 78 -23.27 -15.73 -7.85
CA ALA A 78 -22.86 -14.79 -6.80
C ALA A 78 -22.60 -13.38 -7.37
N GLU A 79 -23.43 -12.42 -6.96
CA GLU A 79 -23.26 -11.00 -7.28
C GLU A 79 -21.85 -10.51 -6.88
N PRO A 80 -21.19 -9.68 -7.71
CA PRO A 80 -19.88 -9.14 -7.35
C PRO A 80 -19.97 -8.32 -6.06
N PRO A 81 -18.98 -8.42 -5.15
CA PRO A 81 -19.05 -7.80 -3.84
C PRO A 81 -19.40 -6.31 -3.89
N GLY A 82 -20.18 -5.86 -2.91
CA GLY A 82 -20.71 -4.50 -2.89
C GLY A 82 -19.61 -3.42 -2.95
N PRO A 83 -19.90 -2.21 -3.47
CA PRO A 83 -18.92 -1.12 -3.55
C PRO A 83 -18.10 -0.89 -2.25
N PRO A 84 -18.68 -0.92 -1.03
CA PRO A 84 -17.92 -0.73 0.21
C PRO A 84 -16.89 -1.84 0.49
N GLN A 85 -17.21 -3.09 0.12
CA GLN A 85 -16.37 -4.26 0.36
C GLN A 85 -15.21 -4.32 -0.64
N ARG A 86 -15.47 -4.01 -1.92
CA ARG A 86 -14.44 -3.87 -2.96
C ARG A 86 -13.45 -2.75 -2.60
N LEU A 87 -13.96 -1.63 -2.10
CA LEU A 87 -13.16 -0.52 -1.59
C LEU A 87 -12.30 -0.89 -0.36
N ALA A 88 -12.86 -1.59 0.63
CA ALA A 88 -12.11 -2.06 1.79
C ALA A 88 -10.98 -3.04 1.38
N ARG A 89 -11.27 -3.95 0.44
CA ARG A 89 -10.29 -4.91 -0.10
C ARG A 89 -9.19 -4.23 -0.93
N ALA A 90 -9.54 -3.23 -1.75
CA ALA A 90 -8.57 -2.44 -2.50
C ALA A 90 -7.65 -1.63 -1.57
N LEU A 91 -8.22 -1.00 -0.53
CA LEU A 91 -7.48 -0.25 0.50
C LEU A 91 -6.57 -1.15 1.36
N TRP A 92 -6.89 -2.44 1.48
CA TRP A 92 -6.01 -3.44 2.07
C TRP A 92 -4.86 -3.80 1.12
N TYR A 93 -5.14 -4.18 -0.14
CA TYR A 93 -4.10 -4.52 -1.13
C TYR A 93 -3.03 -3.43 -1.25
N VAL A 94 -3.42 -2.16 -1.48
CA VAL A 94 -2.47 -1.06 -1.64
C VAL A 94 -1.65 -0.75 -0.36
N GLY A 95 -2.06 -1.27 0.79
CA GLY A 95 -1.33 -1.17 2.06
C GLY A 95 -0.46 -2.38 2.41
N LEU A 96 -0.46 -3.45 1.62
CA LEU A 96 0.29 -4.69 1.91
C LEU A 96 1.81 -4.55 1.80
N ALA A 97 2.31 -3.56 1.04
CA ALA A 97 3.74 -3.35 0.86
C ALA A 97 4.05 -1.85 0.85
N HIS A 98 5.21 -1.47 1.38
CA HIS A 98 5.67 -0.09 1.32
C HIS A 98 5.85 0.35 -0.14
N HIS A 99 5.49 1.59 -0.45
CA HIS A 99 5.44 2.10 -1.82
C HIS A 99 6.83 2.22 -2.50
N SER A 100 7.93 2.12 -1.72
CA SER A 100 9.29 1.96 -2.25
C SER A 100 9.59 0.57 -2.83
N HIS A 101 8.85 -0.48 -2.42
CA HIS A 101 9.00 -1.85 -2.91
C HIS A 101 8.31 -2.00 -4.28
N ARG A 102 8.83 -1.30 -5.30
CA ARG A 102 8.16 -1.08 -6.59
C ARG A 102 7.43 -2.30 -7.16
N THR A 103 8.07 -3.47 -7.25
CA THR A 103 7.44 -4.68 -7.81
C THR A 103 6.24 -5.15 -6.99
N ALA A 104 6.38 -5.22 -5.67
CA ALA A 104 5.31 -5.61 -4.75
C ALA A 104 4.16 -4.59 -4.75
N PHE A 105 4.51 -3.30 -4.69
CA PHE A 105 3.55 -2.21 -4.70
C PHE A 105 2.77 -2.14 -6.04
N ASP A 106 3.45 -2.30 -7.18
CA ASP A 106 2.83 -2.31 -8.51
C ASP A 106 1.89 -3.53 -8.67
N SER A 107 2.33 -4.72 -8.20
CA SER A 107 1.53 -5.96 -8.11
C SER A 107 0.26 -5.78 -7.26
N ASN A 108 0.42 -5.24 -6.05
CA ASN A 108 -0.69 -4.94 -5.14
C ASN A 108 -1.65 -3.87 -5.67
N THR A 109 -1.12 -2.84 -6.33
CA THR A 109 -1.92 -1.78 -6.97
C THR A 109 -2.73 -2.34 -8.14
N GLY A 110 -2.17 -3.28 -8.92
CA GLY A 110 -2.90 -4.05 -9.93
C GLY A 110 -4.06 -4.84 -9.34
N ALA A 111 -3.83 -5.60 -8.28
CA ALA A 111 -4.89 -6.34 -7.58
C ALA A 111 -6.01 -5.42 -7.05
N ALA A 112 -5.66 -4.25 -6.50
CA ALA A 112 -6.62 -3.25 -6.06
C ALA A 112 -7.45 -2.65 -7.22
N TYR A 113 -6.81 -2.41 -8.37
CA TYR A 113 -7.47 -1.90 -9.58
C TYR A 113 -8.52 -2.90 -10.10
N GLU A 114 -8.16 -4.18 -10.24
CA GLU A 114 -9.08 -5.24 -10.71
C GLU A 114 -10.29 -5.42 -9.78
N VAL A 115 -10.07 -5.37 -8.46
CA VAL A 115 -11.14 -5.42 -7.46
C VAL A 115 -12.12 -4.24 -7.61
N LEU A 116 -11.63 -3.04 -7.91
CA LEU A 116 -12.49 -1.86 -8.10
C LEU A 116 -13.15 -1.79 -9.49
N GLY A 117 -12.46 -2.20 -10.54
CA GLY A 117 -13.00 -2.29 -11.91
C GLY A 117 -14.13 -3.30 -12.06
N GLY A 118 -14.21 -4.28 -11.15
CA GLY A 118 -15.39 -5.13 -11.00
C GLY A 118 -15.51 -6.23 -12.05
N GLY A 119 -14.38 -6.87 -12.40
CA GLY A 119 -14.27 -8.26 -12.88
C GLY A 119 -15.02 -8.69 -14.15
N GLY A 120 -15.68 -7.77 -14.85
CA GLY A 120 -16.55 -8.11 -15.98
C GLY A 120 -15.95 -7.77 -17.34
N ARG A 121 -15.83 -8.77 -18.23
CA ARG A 121 -15.37 -8.68 -19.64
C ARG A 121 -16.11 -7.67 -20.54
N ARG A 122 -17.06 -6.88 -20.02
CA ARG A 122 -17.90 -5.91 -20.74
C ARG A 122 -18.11 -4.57 -20.02
N ARG A 123 -17.56 -4.34 -18.82
CA ARG A 123 -17.55 -3.00 -18.21
C ARG A 123 -16.38 -2.18 -18.78
N ALA A 124 -16.50 -0.85 -18.73
CA ALA A 124 -15.46 0.06 -19.22
C ALA A 124 -14.10 -0.28 -18.61
N ALA A 125 -13.02 -0.10 -19.37
CA ALA A 125 -11.67 -0.55 -19.02
C ALA A 125 -10.96 0.32 -17.96
N GLY A 126 -11.70 0.73 -16.93
CA GLY A 126 -11.26 1.66 -15.89
C GLY A 126 -12.01 1.49 -14.57
N VAL A 127 -11.42 1.99 -13.50
CA VAL A 127 -12.07 2.08 -12.18
C VAL A 127 -13.04 3.25 -12.19
N ASP A 128 -14.23 3.08 -11.61
CA ASP A 128 -15.19 4.17 -11.43
C ASP A 128 -14.58 5.34 -10.62
N GLY A 129 -14.71 6.55 -11.14
CA GLY A 129 -14.09 7.75 -10.57
C GLY A 129 -14.52 8.08 -9.14
N ARG A 130 -15.73 7.68 -8.71
CA ARG A 130 -16.14 7.80 -7.29
C ARG A 130 -15.38 6.82 -6.42
N LEU A 131 -15.24 5.57 -6.84
CA LEU A 131 -14.49 4.55 -6.11
C LEU A 131 -13.00 4.89 -6.01
N TYR A 132 -12.41 5.41 -7.08
CA TYR A 132 -11.04 5.94 -7.06
C TYR A 132 -10.89 7.11 -6.08
N SER A 133 -11.74 8.14 -6.18
CA SER A 133 -11.68 9.33 -5.33
C SER A 133 -11.88 9.01 -3.84
N GLU A 134 -12.77 8.05 -3.54
CA GLU A 134 -13.00 7.55 -2.18
C GLU A 134 -11.82 6.69 -1.67
N LEU A 135 -11.19 5.86 -2.52
CA LEU A 135 -9.97 5.13 -2.15
C LEU A 135 -8.86 6.11 -1.74
N LEU A 136 -8.57 7.11 -2.57
CA LEU A 136 -7.53 8.09 -2.27
C LEU A 136 -7.81 8.87 -0.98
N ARG A 137 -9.07 9.25 -0.75
CA ARG A 137 -9.53 9.88 0.49
C ARG A 137 -9.21 9.00 1.71
N ARG A 138 -9.52 7.70 1.65
CA ARG A 138 -9.24 6.74 2.74
C ARG A 138 -7.75 6.46 2.94
N ILE A 139 -6.94 6.51 1.88
CA ILE A 139 -5.48 6.44 2.03
C ILE A 139 -5.01 7.66 2.82
N CYS A 140 -5.35 8.89 2.40
CA CYS A 140 -4.94 10.11 3.10
C CYS A 140 -5.45 10.22 4.54
N GLN A 141 -6.56 9.57 4.90
CA GLN A 141 -7.08 9.52 6.27
C GLN A 141 -6.29 8.61 7.23
N ARG A 142 -5.36 7.77 6.73
CA ARG A 142 -4.58 6.82 7.55
C ARG A 142 -3.30 7.39 8.17
N GLY A 143 -2.94 8.65 7.91
CA GLY A 143 -1.71 9.25 8.42
C GLY A 143 -1.86 10.72 8.79
N GLU A 144 -0.79 11.30 9.32
CA GLU A 144 -0.80 12.62 9.97
C GLU A 144 -0.63 13.82 9.00
N ALA A 145 -0.81 13.60 7.69
CA ALA A 145 -0.72 14.70 6.74
C ALA A 145 -1.82 15.76 7.01
N PRO A 146 -1.49 17.07 7.04
CA PRO A 146 -2.48 18.11 7.28
C PRO A 146 -3.68 18.00 6.34
N ALA A 147 -4.90 18.12 6.88
CA ALA A 147 -6.13 17.93 6.12
C ALA A 147 -6.22 18.86 4.88
N GLU A 148 -5.70 20.08 4.99
CA GLU A 148 -5.59 21.02 3.86
C GLU A 148 -4.68 20.49 2.74
N ALA A 149 -3.54 19.88 3.08
CA ALA A 149 -2.58 19.34 2.13
C ALA A 149 -3.11 18.07 1.46
N ALA A 150 -3.75 17.19 2.23
CA ALA A 150 -4.48 16.04 1.68
C ALA A 150 -5.59 16.50 0.71
N ALA A 151 -6.41 17.49 1.10
CA ALA A 151 -7.44 18.04 0.23
C ALA A 151 -6.86 18.73 -1.02
N ALA A 152 -5.71 19.41 -0.90
CA ALA A 152 -5.01 20.03 -2.03
C ALA A 152 -4.41 18.99 -2.99
N LEU A 153 -3.83 17.90 -2.48
CA LEU A 153 -3.39 16.76 -3.29
C LEU A 153 -4.58 16.14 -4.04
N LEU A 154 -5.64 15.79 -3.32
CA LEU A 154 -6.83 15.16 -3.90
C LEU A 154 -7.45 16.03 -5.01
N ARG A 155 -7.41 17.36 -4.90
CA ARG A 155 -7.84 18.27 -5.99
C ARG A 155 -6.96 18.20 -7.25
N ARG A 156 -5.68 17.83 -7.15
CA ARG A 156 -4.75 17.67 -8.29
C ARG A 156 -4.87 16.31 -8.95
N VAL A 157 -5.15 15.24 -8.19
CA VAL A 157 -5.22 13.86 -8.70
C VAL A 157 -6.66 13.32 -8.89
N ARG A 158 -7.67 14.19 -8.79
CA ARG A 158 -9.09 13.81 -8.98
C ARG A 158 -9.38 13.43 -10.44
N CYS A 159 -10.27 12.47 -10.60
CA CYS A 159 -11.02 12.23 -11.84
C CYS A 159 -12.49 12.66 -11.62
N ARG A 160 -13.31 12.67 -12.67
CA ARG A 160 -14.76 12.90 -12.53
C ARG A 160 -15.44 11.64 -12.02
N ASP A 161 -16.49 11.80 -11.22
CA ASP A 161 -17.30 10.70 -10.66
C ASP A 161 -17.63 9.57 -11.65
N HIS A 162 -18.04 9.93 -12.86
CA HIS A 162 -18.51 9.02 -13.92
C HIS A 162 -17.41 8.58 -14.90
N GLU A 163 -16.17 8.94 -14.62
CA GLU A 163 -15.01 8.63 -15.46
C GLU A 163 -14.52 7.21 -15.22
N ALA A 164 -14.07 6.54 -16.29
CA ALA A 164 -13.38 5.27 -16.19
C ALA A 164 -11.86 5.53 -16.05
N VAL A 165 -11.39 5.59 -14.81
CA VAL A 165 -10.00 5.92 -14.45
C VAL A 165 -9.06 4.80 -14.92
N PRO A 166 -8.08 5.09 -15.80
CA PRO A 166 -7.14 4.08 -16.29
C PRO A 166 -6.08 3.73 -15.23
N PHE A 167 -5.41 2.59 -15.42
CA PHE A 167 -4.49 2.02 -14.42
C PHE A 167 -3.30 2.91 -14.06
N ASP A 168 -2.75 3.65 -15.04
CA ASP A 168 -1.62 4.56 -14.83
C ASP A 168 -2.01 5.77 -13.98
N VAL A 169 -3.18 6.37 -14.23
CA VAL A 169 -3.76 7.44 -13.41
C VAL A 169 -4.11 6.93 -12.01
N PHE A 170 -4.75 5.76 -11.91
CA PHE A 170 -5.05 5.10 -10.64
C PHE A 170 -3.78 4.90 -9.80
N ARG A 171 -2.76 4.27 -10.40
CA ARG A 171 -1.46 4.02 -9.77
C ARG A 171 -0.76 5.31 -9.38
N TYR A 172 -0.82 6.35 -10.22
CA TYR A 172 -0.24 7.66 -9.91
C TYR A 172 -0.90 8.30 -8.69
N GLY A 173 -2.22 8.31 -8.61
CA GLY A 173 -2.96 8.81 -7.45
C GLY A 173 -2.62 8.05 -6.16
N VAL A 174 -2.72 6.72 -6.19
CA VAL A 174 -2.42 5.85 -5.03
C VAL A 174 -0.98 6.07 -4.54
N LEU A 175 0.01 6.04 -5.44
CA LEU A 175 1.40 6.29 -5.10
C LEU A 175 1.60 7.68 -4.49
N THR A 176 1.04 8.72 -5.11
CA THR A 176 1.24 10.11 -4.64
C THR A 176 0.59 10.35 -3.27
N CYS A 177 -0.53 9.69 -2.97
CA CYS A 177 -1.13 9.68 -1.64
C CYS A 177 -0.20 9.07 -0.59
N PHE A 178 0.40 7.90 -0.84
CA PHE A 178 1.35 7.30 0.10
C PHE A 178 2.63 8.12 0.28
N VAL A 179 3.19 8.68 -0.81
CA VAL A 179 4.38 9.54 -0.74
C VAL A 179 4.08 10.82 0.04
N LEU A 180 2.87 11.41 -0.05
CA LEU A 180 2.48 12.54 0.81
C LEU A 180 2.49 12.17 2.30
N LEU A 181 1.98 10.99 2.67
CA LEU A 181 1.96 10.54 4.06
C LEU A 181 3.38 10.33 4.61
N GLU A 182 4.24 9.66 3.84
CA GLU A 182 5.64 9.44 4.23
C GLU A 182 6.43 10.76 4.29
N PHE A 183 6.17 11.69 3.36
CA PHE A 183 6.77 13.02 3.36
C PHE A 183 6.31 13.84 4.58
N ALA A 184 5.02 13.80 4.93
CA ALA A 184 4.50 14.48 6.12
C ALA A 184 5.11 13.90 7.41
N ALA A 185 5.21 12.58 7.53
CA ALA A 185 5.86 11.93 8.68
C ALA A 185 7.36 12.27 8.79
N LYS A 186 8.08 12.35 7.66
CA LYS A 186 9.49 12.78 7.63
C LYS A 186 9.67 14.26 7.97
N ALA A 187 8.77 15.13 7.49
CA ALA A 187 8.76 16.53 7.86
C ALA A 187 8.45 16.71 9.35
N ASP A 188 7.59 15.88 9.92
CA ASP A 188 7.28 15.91 11.34
C ASP A 188 8.44 15.46 12.23
N ALA A 189 9.05 14.31 11.89
CA ALA A 189 10.25 13.83 12.56
C ALA A 189 11.40 14.86 12.51
N LEU A 190 11.50 15.61 11.41
CA LEU A 190 12.44 16.72 11.28
C LEU A 190 12.07 17.90 12.20
N PHE A 191 10.80 18.28 12.30
CA PHE A 191 10.36 19.32 13.23
C PHE A 191 10.59 18.94 14.70
N ALA A 192 10.35 17.69 15.09
CA ALA A 192 10.61 17.19 16.45
C ALA A 192 12.10 17.23 16.86
N VAL A 193 13.02 17.28 15.89
CA VAL A 193 14.46 17.54 16.15
C VAL A 193 14.73 19.05 16.30
N LEU A 194 13.97 19.90 15.61
CA LEU A 194 14.14 21.37 15.63
C LEU A 194 13.52 22.03 16.87
N ASP A 195 12.44 21.48 17.42
CA ASP A 195 11.72 22.10 18.55
C ASP A 195 12.30 21.74 19.92
N GLY A 196 13.17 20.73 20.00
CA GLY A 196 13.80 20.26 21.24
C GLY A 196 12.81 19.83 22.33
N GLY A 197 11.58 19.45 21.97
CA GLY A 197 10.50 19.14 22.92
C GLY A 197 9.78 20.36 23.50
N SER A 198 10.04 21.58 22.99
CA SER A 198 9.35 22.80 23.43
C SER A 198 8.03 23.07 22.71
N GLY A 199 7.71 22.33 21.65
CA GLY A 199 6.49 22.50 20.82
C GLY A 199 6.56 23.65 19.81
N ALA A 200 7.63 24.47 19.82
CA ALA A 200 7.85 25.53 18.86
C ALA A 200 9.35 25.73 18.58
N ALA A 201 9.75 25.67 17.31
CA ALA A 201 11.13 25.85 16.90
C ALA A 201 11.41 27.30 16.44
N ASP A 202 12.69 27.67 16.31
CA ASP A 202 13.05 29.00 15.79
C ASP A 202 12.60 29.17 14.33
N ALA A 203 11.86 30.24 14.03
CA ALA A 203 11.26 30.43 12.72
C ALA A 203 12.29 30.66 11.59
N SER A 204 13.46 31.22 11.89
CA SER A 204 14.52 31.42 10.89
C SER A 204 15.15 30.09 10.50
N VAL A 205 15.41 29.22 11.50
CA VAL A 205 15.91 27.86 11.31
C VAL A 205 14.90 27.02 10.53
N CYS A 206 13.64 27.00 10.95
CA CYS A 206 12.56 26.32 10.22
C CYS A 206 12.44 26.81 8.77
N GLN A 207 12.56 28.12 8.55
CA GLN A 207 12.46 28.70 7.20
C GLN A 207 13.66 28.33 6.32
N ALA A 208 14.86 28.17 6.88
CA ALA A 208 16.04 27.67 6.17
C ALA A 208 15.88 26.19 5.78
N VAL A 209 15.37 25.36 6.69
CA VAL A 209 15.04 23.95 6.42
C VAL A 209 13.99 23.83 5.31
N LEU A 210 12.93 24.65 5.36
CA LEU A 210 11.90 24.68 4.32
C LEU A 210 12.45 25.12 2.94
N ARG A 211 13.41 26.06 2.90
CA ARG A 211 14.10 26.43 1.66
C ARG A 211 14.97 25.30 1.13
N ALA A 212 15.72 24.61 1.98
CA ALA A 212 16.53 23.46 1.57
C ALA A 212 15.65 22.33 0.97
N LEU A 213 14.48 22.07 1.56
CA LEU A 213 13.46 21.17 1.01
C LEU A 213 12.92 21.68 -0.34
N GLU A 214 12.59 22.96 -0.45
CA GLU A 214 12.09 23.56 -1.70
C GLU A 214 13.11 23.48 -2.84
N GLU A 215 14.39 23.76 -2.57
CA GLU A 215 15.49 23.65 -3.54
C GLU A 215 15.71 22.20 -3.99
N ALA A 216 15.73 21.26 -3.05
CA ALA A 216 15.86 19.83 -3.33
C ALA A 216 14.72 19.33 -4.23
N LEU A 217 13.48 19.75 -3.95
CA LEU A 217 12.30 19.50 -4.79
C LEU A 217 12.26 20.35 -6.08
N GLY A 218 13.02 21.45 -6.12
CA GLY A 218 12.97 22.50 -7.13
C GLY A 218 13.83 22.26 -8.37
N SER A 219 14.74 21.28 -8.32
CA SER A 219 15.67 20.90 -9.40
C SER A 219 14.98 20.15 -10.57
N GLY A 220 13.86 20.71 -11.06
CA GLY A 220 12.94 20.14 -12.04
C GLY A 220 13.60 19.65 -13.34
N HIS A 221 12.97 18.64 -13.93
CA HIS A 221 13.53 17.68 -14.90
C HIS A 221 14.36 16.56 -14.23
N PHE A 222 13.64 15.66 -13.56
CA PHE A 222 14.11 14.43 -12.89
C PHE A 222 14.68 13.34 -13.83
N THR A 223 15.08 13.68 -15.06
CA THR A 223 15.62 12.72 -16.05
C THR A 223 17.08 12.34 -15.78
N GLN A 224 17.76 12.99 -14.82
CA GLN A 224 19.17 12.78 -14.51
C GLN A 224 19.36 12.26 -13.07
N PRO A 225 19.78 10.99 -12.87
CA PRO A 225 20.00 10.41 -11.54
C PRO A 225 20.91 11.24 -10.62
N ARG A 226 21.89 11.96 -11.21
CA ARG A 226 22.81 12.85 -10.50
C ARG A 226 22.11 13.94 -9.67
N ARG A 227 20.91 14.39 -10.06
CA ARG A 227 20.16 15.41 -9.31
C ARG A 227 19.55 14.87 -8.01
N TYR A 228 19.19 13.58 -7.95
CA TYR A 228 18.78 12.96 -6.69
C TYR A 228 19.93 12.88 -5.69
N LEU A 229 21.16 12.62 -6.16
CA LEU A 229 22.36 12.65 -5.33
C LEU A 229 22.67 14.08 -4.85
N GLU A 230 22.54 15.07 -5.72
CA GLU A 230 22.74 16.47 -5.34
C GLU A 230 21.71 16.94 -4.30
N ALA A 231 20.41 16.67 -4.54
CA ALA A 231 19.34 16.94 -3.58
C ALA A 231 19.58 16.21 -2.25
N GLY A 232 20.01 14.94 -2.30
CA GLY A 232 20.39 14.17 -1.12
C GLY A 232 21.58 14.77 -0.35
N SER A 233 22.60 15.29 -1.05
CA SER A 233 23.73 15.98 -0.40
C SER A 233 23.35 17.31 0.26
N ARG A 234 22.41 18.06 -0.34
CA ARG A 234 21.90 19.32 0.24
C ARG A 234 21.03 19.08 1.48
N LEU A 235 20.22 18.02 1.46
CA LEU A 235 19.41 17.57 2.59
C LEU A 235 20.19 16.70 3.59
N GLY A 236 21.47 16.43 3.33
CA GLY A 236 22.35 15.71 4.25
C GLY A 236 22.68 16.53 5.50
N PRO A 237 23.16 15.89 6.58
CA PRO A 237 23.40 16.57 7.87
C PRO A 237 24.25 17.84 7.75
N ASP A 238 25.37 17.77 7.03
CA ASP A 238 26.29 18.91 6.88
C ASP A 238 25.67 20.06 6.09
N GLY A 239 24.94 19.74 5.02
CA GLY A 239 24.27 20.73 4.17
C GLY A 239 23.16 21.47 4.93
N LEU A 240 22.38 20.74 5.72
CA LEU A 240 21.31 21.31 6.53
C LEU A 240 21.87 22.10 7.72
N ALA A 241 22.89 21.58 8.42
CA ALA A 241 23.56 22.29 9.50
C ALA A 241 24.13 23.65 9.04
N LEU A 242 24.84 23.68 7.91
CA LEU A 242 25.35 24.93 7.33
C LEU A 242 24.25 25.93 6.95
N ALA A 243 23.07 25.45 6.54
CA ALA A 243 21.92 26.31 6.26
C ALA A 243 21.28 26.87 7.54
N MET A 244 21.19 26.05 8.60
CA MET A 244 20.66 26.42 9.91
C MET A 244 21.58 27.40 10.65
N ASP A 245 22.90 27.18 10.64
CA ASP A 245 23.89 28.07 11.26
C ASP A 245 23.86 29.48 10.64
N ARG A 246 23.73 29.57 9.31
CA ARG A 246 23.57 30.86 8.61
C ARG A 246 22.28 31.56 9.02
N ALA A 247 21.18 30.84 9.14
CA ALA A 247 19.90 31.41 9.58
C ALA A 247 19.98 31.96 11.02
N LEU A 248 20.67 31.25 11.92
CA LEU A 248 20.95 31.71 13.28
C LEU A 248 21.82 32.98 13.33
N GLN A 249 22.78 33.12 12.41
CA GLN A 249 23.61 34.32 12.28
C GLN A 249 22.85 35.53 11.70
N GLU A 250 21.88 35.31 10.80
CA GLU A 250 21.06 36.35 10.15
C GLU A 250 19.80 36.77 10.98
N ARG A 251 19.64 36.22 12.19
CA ARG A 251 18.44 36.21 13.03
C ARG A 251 18.06 37.56 13.68
N LYS A 252 17.48 38.48 12.89
CA LYS A 252 17.17 39.87 13.29
C LYS A 252 16.17 40.03 14.46
N LEU A 253 15.15 39.18 14.54
CA LEU A 253 14.19 39.09 15.64
C LEU A 253 13.72 37.64 15.77
N SER A 254 13.59 37.13 16.99
CA SER A 254 13.19 35.75 17.25
C SER A 254 11.66 35.59 17.25
N SER A 255 11.10 35.15 16.11
CA SER A 255 9.80 34.49 16.09
C SER A 255 9.98 32.97 16.17
N SER A 256 8.97 32.28 16.70
CA SER A 256 8.90 30.81 16.68
C SER A 256 7.90 30.32 15.63
N MET A 257 8.08 29.09 15.17
CA MET A 257 7.18 28.39 14.24
C MET A 257 6.64 27.14 14.93
N SER A 258 5.33 26.92 14.85
CA SER A 258 4.68 25.73 15.42
C SER A 258 4.80 24.51 14.50
N ARG A 259 4.62 23.31 15.06
CA ARG A 259 4.55 22.04 14.31
C ARG A 259 3.57 22.12 13.14
N GLU A 260 2.36 22.62 13.42
CA GLU A 260 1.29 22.73 12.42
C GLU A 260 1.66 23.70 11.29
N GLU A 261 2.25 24.85 11.61
CA GLU A 261 2.69 25.81 10.59
C GLU A 261 3.80 25.22 9.71
N PHE A 262 4.79 24.55 10.32
CA PHE A 262 5.88 23.91 9.60
C PHE A 262 5.37 22.81 8.66
N LEU A 263 4.52 21.90 9.16
CA LEU A 263 3.94 20.82 8.36
C LEU A 263 3.07 21.34 7.22
N LYS A 264 2.28 22.40 7.46
CA LYS A 264 1.48 23.07 6.43
C LYS A 264 2.35 23.65 5.32
N LYS A 265 3.46 24.32 5.65
CA LYS A 265 4.42 24.83 4.64
C LYS A 265 5.13 23.70 3.90
N ALA A 266 5.68 22.73 4.63
CA ALA A 266 6.43 21.61 4.05
C ALA A 266 5.57 20.81 3.06
N THR A 267 4.36 20.41 3.46
CA THR A 267 3.46 19.63 2.60
C THR A 267 2.90 20.42 1.42
N ALA A 268 2.78 21.75 1.54
CA ALA A 268 2.47 22.61 0.38
C ALA A 268 3.56 22.57 -0.69
N LEU A 269 4.85 22.52 -0.31
CA LEU A 269 5.97 22.35 -1.26
C LEU A 269 5.83 21.05 -2.05
N PHE A 270 5.49 19.94 -1.38
CA PHE A 270 5.22 18.66 -2.03
C PHE A 270 4.07 18.76 -3.03
N VAL A 271 2.90 19.24 -2.59
CA VAL A 271 1.69 19.34 -3.42
C VAL A 271 1.90 20.25 -4.63
N ALA A 272 2.74 21.29 -4.52
CA ALA A 272 3.09 22.17 -5.65
C ALA A 272 3.87 21.44 -6.76
N LYS A 273 4.62 20.36 -6.46
CA LYS A 273 5.34 19.55 -7.46
C LYS A 273 4.52 18.41 -8.06
N VAL A 274 3.38 18.06 -7.47
CA VAL A 274 2.47 17.03 -7.98
C VAL A 274 1.91 17.48 -9.33
N LYS A 275 1.97 16.63 -10.36
CA LYS A 275 1.35 16.93 -11.65
C LYS A 275 -0.17 16.79 -11.51
N PRO A 276 -0.96 17.72 -12.06
CA PRO A 276 -2.40 17.49 -12.15
C PRO A 276 -2.67 16.29 -13.08
N VAL A 277 -3.74 15.57 -12.79
CA VAL A 277 -4.41 14.70 -13.75
C VAL A 277 -5.32 15.60 -14.61
N GLU A 278 -5.26 15.43 -15.93
CA GLU A 278 -6.01 16.21 -16.94
C GLU A 278 -7.15 15.39 -17.54
#